data_AF-A0A9X4R210-F1
#
_entry.id   AF-A0A9X4R210-F1
#
_cell.length_a   1.000
_cell.length_b   1.000
_cell.length_c   1.000
_cell.angle_alpha   90.00
_cell.angle_beta   90.00
_cell.angle_gamma   90.00
#
_symmetry.space_group_name_H-M   'P 1'
#
loop_
_entity.id
_entity.type
_entity.pdbx_description
1 polymer ?
#
loop_
_entity_poly.entity_id
_entity_poly.type
_entity_poly.pdbx_seq_one_letter_code
_entity_poly.pdbx_strand_id
1 'polypeptide(L)'
;MTVKIATIGSCITRDNFNTKFNPNYKGYFDVIAHQNQTTLPSLMSNELELNVNKTFLDKSPYVQSLLYKEYSKEFLSILKEKAPDYLLIDLDPDVKFGLIKIEDNQYITANPNFKDLPQFKNLESINIIENYKAYINIWKEAVAKFFNFMKTEVPNCEVILVKARFSDLFADGTSLTKMREEKGIALQEFSKMNEVWNSLDDYIINNYDVSELDMTKKQYFLNKDHLWGPYYLHYEDKFYNAFLNKLIKTVENHKGKDAILKEGHKTIQRMYLDDEYEILNTKVVEVILNSEKNIIELARKNEVAYNLYKDLLANDYILYFHTEGISKLYKRNYVKELWRRNDLIQQGNSFYTLDEPKDKKDNRSEDNKKLLVIFTCMPAADVYDNYLMTDRMFPKFFNGIERSLVKNVHTMRIMDLNCSHGSHYINSTNNHNLEMDISNAIHRVKDELRIEEDDIVLYGASKGGTGSLYFGSKLDLKCLAIDPIISLGEYNVKDDHFLKGLRKEDISEDINNNLSKQSTKEKYIIGSENVPFNFSMISKIQGNNINKINRVDEHIKSHPDVSRNSIPEQLMLLNKMLLNK
;
A
#
# COMPACT_ATOMS: atom_id res chain seq x y z
N MET A 1 19.06 -0.41 6.16
CA MET A 1 19.40 -1.83 6.42
C MET A 1 18.15 -2.68 6.32
N THR A 2 18.20 -3.88 5.73
CA THR A 2 17.06 -4.83 5.66
C THR A 2 16.96 -5.60 6.96
N VAL A 3 15.73 -5.77 7.45
CA VAL A 3 15.47 -6.42 8.73
C VAL A 3 15.86 -7.89 8.60
N LYS A 4 16.85 -8.31 9.37
CA LYS A 4 17.37 -9.68 9.34
C LYS A 4 16.49 -10.57 10.17
N ILE A 5 16.04 -11.67 9.59
CA ILE A 5 15.17 -12.62 10.27
C ILE A 5 15.76 -14.02 10.21
N ALA A 6 15.58 -14.75 11.30
CA ALA A 6 15.77 -16.19 11.36
C ALA A 6 14.42 -16.88 11.59
N THR A 7 14.31 -18.13 11.18
CA THR A 7 13.07 -18.90 11.32
C THR A 7 13.36 -20.30 11.83
N ILE A 8 12.53 -20.78 12.75
CA ILE A 8 12.52 -22.17 13.20
C ILE A 8 11.08 -22.68 13.33
N GLY A 9 10.85 -23.93 12.95
CA GLY A 9 9.52 -24.56 13.09
C GLY A 9 9.14 -25.30 11.82
N SER A 10 8.03 -24.91 11.21
CA SER A 10 7.40 -25.64 10.12
C SER A 10 7.25 -24.80 8.83
N CYS A 11 6.50 -25.35 7.87
CA CYS A 11 6.12 -24.62 6.66
C CYS A 11 5.30 -23.35 6.96
N ILE A 12 4.60 -23.29 8.10
CA ILE A 12 3.87 -22.07 8.51
C ILE A 12 4.81 -20.88 8.58
N THR A 13 5.95 -21.02 9.26
CA THR A 13 6.89 -19.90 9.39
C THR A 13 7.72 -19.74 8.11
N ARG A 14 8.18 -20.85 7.52
CA ARG A 14 9.09 -20.83 6.37
C ARG A 14 8.47 -20.27 5.10
N ASP A 15 7.28 -20.74 4.73
CA ASP A 15 6.72 -20.48 3.40
C ASP A 15 6.24 -19.05 3.23
N ASN A 16 6.08 -18.30 4.32
CA ASN A 16 5.91 -16.85 4.30
C ASN A 16 7.07 -16.10 3.63
N PHE A 17 8.25 -16.73 3.55
CA PHE A 17 9.44 -16.21 2.86
C PHE A 17 9.72 -16.97 1.55
N ASN A 18 8.65 -17.39 0.87
CA ASN A 18 8.68 -17.97 -0.47
C ASN A 18 8.07 -16.98 -1.47
N THR A 19 8.78 -16.68 -2.56
CA THR A 19 8.34 -15.71 -3.58
C THR A 19 7.11 -16.16 -4.37
N LYS A 20 6.68 -17.43 -4.25
CA LYS A 20 5.41 -17.88 -4.82
C LYS A 20 4.20 -17.40 -4.02
N PHE A 21 4.30 -17.35 -2.69
CA PHE A 21 3.21 -16.88 -1.82
C PHE A 21 3.31 -15.37 -1.54
N ASN A 22 4.52 -14.90 -1.23
CA ASN A 22 4.83 -13.51 -0.95
C ASN A 22 5.95 -12.99 -1.88
N PRO A 23 5.67 -12.66 -3.15
CA PRO A 23 6.70 -12.31 -4.13
C PRO A 23 7.66 -11.20 -3.72
N ASN A 24 7.19 -10.29 -2.86
CA ASN A 24 7.89 -9.06 -2.50
C ASN A 24 8.46 -9.06 -1.07
N TYR A 25 8.47 -10.19 -0.34
CA TYR A 25 8.97 -10.21 1.05
C TYR A 25 10.42 -9.70 1.17
N LYS A 26 11.24 -9.90 0.12
CA LYS A 26 12.65 -9.44 0.07
C LYS A 26 12.79 -7.91 0.06
N GLY A 27 11.72 -7.17 -0.23
CA GLY A 27 11.68 -5.72 -0.04
C GLY A 27 11.73 -5.31 1.44
N TYR A 28 11.36 -6.24 2.33
CA TYR A 28 11.19 -6.03 3.77
C TYR A 28 12.28 -6.73 4.59
N PHE A 29 12.49 -8.02 4.29
CA PHE A 29 13.21 -8.95 5.15
C PHE A 29 14.35 -9.66 4.42
N ASP A 30 15.42 -9.90 5.16
CA ASP A 30 16.53 -10.76 4.76
C ASP A 30 16.53 -12.02 5.65
N VAL A 31 16.23 -13.17 5.06
CA VAL A 31 16.19 -14.45 5.78
C VAL A 31 17.60 -15.02 5.86
N ILE A 32 18.24 -14.85 7.01
CA ILE A 32 19.66 -15.19 7.20
C ILE A 32 19.87 -16.60 7.75
N ALA A 33 18.83 -17.21 8.34
CA ALA A 33 18.89 -18.55 8.89
C ALA A 33 17.52 -19.23 8.88
N HIS A 34 17.51 -20.56 8.70
CA HIS A 34 16.30 -21.37 8.74
C HIS A 34 16.57 -22.78 9.25
N GLN A 35 15.80 -23.18 10.28
CA GLN A 35 15.72 -24.54 10.81
C GLN A 35 14.29 -25.07 10.62
N ASN A 36 14.14 -26.29 10.09
CA ASN A 36 12.83 -26.85 9.76
C ASN A 36 12.63 -28.19 10.45
N GLN A 37 11.42 -28.44 10.94
CA GLN A 37 10.98 -29.73 11.49
C GLN A 37 11.87 -30.30 12.59
N THR A 38 12.36 -29.42 13.48
CA THR A 38 13.19 -29.75 14.64
C THR A 38 12.49 -29.32 15.91
N THR A 39 12.42 -30.21 16.88
CA THR A 39 11.89 -29.94 18.23
C THR A 39 12.93 -29.21 19.07
N LEU A 40 12.49 -28.36 20.00
CA LEU A 40 13.41 -27.65 20.89
C LEU A 40 14.29 -28.59 21.73
N PRO A 41 13.80 -29.74 22.26
CA PRO A 41 14.66 -30.73 22.90
C PRO A 41 15.78 -31.28 22.03
N SER A 42 15.52 -31.52 20.73
CA SER A 42 16.59 -31.93 19.82
C SER A 42 17.57 -30.78 19.60
N LEU A 43 17.09 -29.57 19.31
CA LEU A 43 17.96 -28.42 19.05
C LEU A 43 18.91 -28.13 20.22
N MET A 44 18.40 -28.24 21.45
CA MET A 44 19.17 -27.96 22.68
C MET A 44 19.92 -29.18 23.24
N SER A 45 19.96 -30.30 22.50
CA SER A 45 20.83 -31.44 22.79
C SER A 45 22.25 -31.19 22.26
N ASN A 46 23.23 -31.93 22.77
CA ASN A 46 24.61 -31.85 22.28
C ASN A 46 24.71 -32.25 20.80
N GLU A 47 25.69 -31.67 20.11
CA GLU A 47 26.06 -32.07 18.75
C GLU A 47 26.37 -33.56 18.69
N LEU A 48 26.02 -34.17 17.57
CA LEU A 48 26.20 -35.59 17.30
C LEU A 48 27.04 -35.78 16.04
N GLU A 49 27.86 -36.82 16.02
CA GLU A 49 28.57 -37.21 14.79
C GLU A 49 27.62 -37.91 13.83
N LEU A 50 27.44 -37.33 12.64
CA LEU A 50 26.62 -37.92 11.59
C LEU A 50 27.41 -39.00 10.84
N ASN A 51 27.01 -40.26 11.00
CA ASN A 51 27.56 -41.36 10.21
C ASN A 51 26.93 -41.36 8.79
N VAL A 52 27.70 -40.88 7.81
CA VAL A 52 27.30 -40.88 6.39
C VAL A 52 27.46 -42.30 5.82
N ASN A 53 26.35 -43.03 5.79
CA ASN A 53 26.27 -44.38 5.22
C ASN A 53 25.40 -44.42 3.96
N LYS A 54 25.31 -45.58 3.30
CA LYS A 54 24.48 -45.76 2.10
C LYS A 54 23.02 -45.35 2.32
N THR A 55 22.43 -45.72 3.46
CA THR A 55 21.03 -45.38 3.79
C THR A 55 20.80 -43.89 3.92
N PHE A 56 21.80 -43.13 4.40
CA PHE A 56 21.76 -41.66 4.39
C PHE A 56 21.84 -41.11 2.96
N LEU A 57 22.80 -41.58 2.16
CA LEU A 57 23.02 -41.12 0.79
C LEU A 57 21.84 -41.42 -0.15
N ASP A 58 21.08 -42.49 0.13
CA ASP A 58 19.88 -42.88 -0.61
C ASP A 58 18.67 -41.97 -0.29
N LYS A 59 18.74 -41.12 0.75
CA LYS A 59 17.67 -40.13 1.04
C LYS A 59 17.75 -38.94 0.08
N SER A 60 16.65 -38.22 -0.09
CA SER A 60 16.63 -37.01 -0.92
C SER A 60 17.54 -35.91 -0.35
N PRO A 61 18.06 -34.98 -1.17
CA PRO A 61 18.89 -33.88 -0.70
C PRO A 61 18.24 -33.05 0.43
N TYR A 62 16.91 -32.89 0.36
CA TYR A 62 16.13 -32.25 1.42
C TYR A 62 16.24 -33.00 2.76
N VAL A 63 16.03 -34.32 2.75
CA VAL A 63 16.10 -35.15 3.97
C VAL A 63 17.53 -35.24 4.50
N GLN A 64 18.53 -35.32 3.61
CA GLN A 64 19.94 -35.27 4.01
C GLN A 64 20.27 -33.95 4.74
N SER A 65 19.80 -32.81 4.23
CA SER A 65 19.98 -31.51 4.88
C SER A 65 19.29 -31.43 6.24
N LEU A 66 18.07 -31.97 6.38
CA LEU A 66 17.39 -32.05 7.68
C LEU A 66 18.19 -32.86 8.70
N LEU A 67 18.67 -34.05 8.30
CA LEU A 67 19.49 -34.91 9.16
C LEU A 67 20.79 -34.23 9.56
N TYR A 68 21.48 -33.59 8.62
CA TYR A 68 22.72 -32.87 8.92
C TYR A 68 22.49 -31.76 9.97
N LYS A 69 21.43 -30.98 9.83
CA LYS A 69 21.07 -29.93 10.80
C LYS A 69 20.65 -30.49 12.15
N GLU A 70 19.90 -31.60 12.15
CA GLU A 70 19.56 -32.32 13.38
C GLU A 70 20.80 -32.77 14.15
N TYR A 71 21.86 -33.21 13.48
CA TYR A 71 23.07 -33.69 14.15
C TYR A 71 24.02 -32.56 14.56
N SER A 72 24.29 -31.62 13.65
CA SER A 72 25.26 -30.54 13.84
C SER A 72 24.79 -29.41 14.75
N LYS A 73 23.48 -29.24 14.94
CA LYS A 73 22.88 -28.09 15.65
C LYS A 73 23.36 -26.73 15.13
N GLU A 74 23.84 -26.67 13.87
CA GLU A 74 24.52 -25.50 13.30
C GLU A 74 23.70 -24.21 13.34
N PHE A 75 22.37 -24.35 13.40
CA PHE A 75 21.45 -23.22 13.52
C PHE A 75 21.79 -22.31 14.69
N LEU A 76 22.14 -22.87 15.85
CA LEU A 76 22.52 -22.08 17.03
C LEU A 76 23.77 -21.24 16.73
N SER A 77 24.80 -21.83 16.14
CA SER A 77 26.03 -21.11 15.74
C SER A 77 25.76 -20.01 14.72
N ILE A 78 24.88 -20.26 13.75
CA ILE A 78 24.47 -19.26 12.75
C ILE A 78 23.73 -18.09 13.42
N LEU A 79 22.85 -18.34 14.39
CA LEU A 79 22.16 -17.27 15.12
C LEU A 79 23.15 -16.34 15.83
N LYS A 80 24.18 -16.92 16.48
CA LYS A 80 25.24 -16.13 17.12
C LYS A 80 26.02 -15.29 16.12
N GLU A 81 26.46 -15.90 15.02
CA GLU A 81 27.32 -15.24 14.03
C GLU A 81 26.57 -14.13 13.27
N LYS A 82 25.33 -14.41 12.85
CA LYS A 82 24.58 -13.53 11.96
C LYS A 82 23.74 -12.49 12.70
N ALA A 83 23.47 -12.70 13.99
CA ALA A 83 22.74 -11.82 14.90
C ALA A 83 21.45 -11.25 14.25
N PRO A 84 20.42 -12.10 14.02
CA PRO A 84 19.14 -11.63 13.49
C PRO A 84 18.50 -10.60 14.39
N ASP A 85 17.70 -9.72 13.77
CA ASP A 85 16.83 -8.80 14.50
C ASP A 85 15.66 -9.55 15.14
N TYR A 86 15.11 -10.53 14.41
CA TYR A 86 13.96 -11.31 14.85
C TYR A 86 14.17 -12.80 14.59
N LEU A 87 13.73 -13.64 15.53
CA LEU A 87 13.60 -15.08 15.37
C LEU A 87 12.13 -15.45 15.43
N LEU A 88 11.58 -15.91 14.30
CA LEU A 88 10.22 -16.42 14.25
C LEU A 88 10.24 -17.92 14.60
N ILE A 89 9.44 -18.30 15.58
CA ILE A 89 9.34 -19.69 16.06
C ILE A 89 7.88 -20.16 16.05
N ASP A 90 7.62 -21.31 15.43
CA ASP A 90 6.37 -22.07 15.62
C ASP A 90 6.66 -23.46 16.21
N LEU A 91 5.71 -23.99 16.99
CA LEU A 91 5.86 -25.23 17.75
C LEU A 91 5.22 -26.45 17.08
N ASP A 92 4.90 -26.41 15.77
CA ASP A 92 4.42 -27.61 15.05
C ASP A 92 5.34 -28.81 15.28
N PRO A 93 6.68 -28.70 15.17
CA PRO A 93 7.54 -29.85 15.35
C PRO A 93 7.40 -30.48 16.75
N ASP A 94 7.32 -29.65 17.79
CA ASP A 94 7.21 -30.08 19.19
C ASP A 94 5.88 -30.77 19.51
N VAL A 95 4.83 -30.48 18.74
CA VAL A 95 3.50 -31.08 18.89
C VAL A 95 3.34 -32.32 18.01
N LYS A 96 3.78 -32.21 16.76
CA LYS A 96 3.55 -33.21 15.71
C LYS A 96 4.46 -34.41 15.85
N PHE A 97 5.73 -34.16 16.13
CA PHE A 97 6.74 -35.20 16.20
C PHE A 97 6.90 -35.70 17.64
N GLY A 98 7.77 -36.69 17.78
CA GLY A 98 8.27 -37.13 19.08
C GLY A 98 9.76 -36.83 19.23
N LEU A 99 10.34 -37.44 20.25
CA LEU A 99 11.77 -37.50 20.48
C LEU A 99 12.22 -38.95 20.38
N ILE A 100 13.35 -39.18 19.71
CA ILE A 100 14.12 -40.41 19.78
C ILE A 100 15.23 -40.17 20.81
N LYS A 101 15.25 -40.96 21.88
CA LYS A 101 16.29 -40.87 22.91
C LYS A 101 17.55 -41.59 22.43
N ILE A 102 18.65 -40.86 22.32
CA ILE A 102 19.97 -41.42 21.97
C ILE A 102 20.69 -41.85 23.24
N GLU A 103 20.80 -40.90 24.19
CA GLU A 103 21.38 -41.09 25.53
C GLU A 103 20.61 -40.23 26.53
N ASP A 104 21.01 -40.26 27.81
CA ASP A 104 20.40 -39.38 28.82
C ASP A 104 20.62 -37.91 28.46
N ASN A 105 19.52 -37.15 28.40
CA ASN A 105 19.50 -35.74 27.99
C ASN A 105 19.98 -35.47 26.55
N GLN A 106 19.97 -36.47 25.67
CA GLN A 106 20.31 -36.31 24.27
C GLN A 106 19.23 -36.89 23.35
N TYR A 107 18.65 -36.02 22.54
CA TYR A 107 17.47 -36.34 21.73
C TYR A 107 17.67 -35.95 20.26
N ILE A 108 16.99 -36.69 19.40
CA ILE A 108 16.76 -36.36 17.99
C ILE A 108 15.25 -36.25 17.76
N THR A 109 14.81 -35.34 16.89
CA THR A 109 13.40 -35.26 16.53
C THR A 109 12.96 -36.54 15.81
N ALA A 110 11.88 -37.16 16.27
CA ALA A 110 11.30 -38.38 15.68
C ALA A 110 10.54 -38.06 14.38
N ASN A 111 11.24 -37.49 13.40
CA ASN A 111 10.70 -37.15 12.10
C ASN A 111 10.49 -38.44 11.27
N PRO A 112 9.30 -38.69 10.69
CA PRO A 112 9.04 -39.88 9.86
C PRO A 112 10.01 -40.06 8.69
N ASN A 113 10.66 -38.99 8.21
CA ASN A 113 11.69 -39.08 7.18
C ASN A 113 12.92 -39.91 7.61
N PHE A 114 13.13 -40.05 8.93
CA PHE A 114 14.27 -40.72 9.54
C PHE A 114 13.99 -42.17 9.92
N LYS A 115 12.73 -42.63 9.80
CA LYS A 115 12.27 -43.92 10.35
C LYS A 115 13.03 -45.16 9.84
N ASP A 116 13.58 -45.10 8.63
CA ASP A 116 14.27 -46.23 8.00
C ASP A 116 15.77 -46.28 8.34
N LEU A 117 16.27 -45.33 9.14
CA LEU A 117 17.67 -45.28 9.52
C LEU A 117 17.98 -46.36 10.57
N PRO A 118 18.93 -47.29 10.29
CA PRO A 118 19.21 -48.42 11.18
C PRO A 118 19.61 -48.03 12.60
N GLN A 119 20.30 -46.89 12.77
CA GLN A 119 20.75 -46.41 14.08
C GLN A 119 19.62 -46.00 15.02
N PHE A 120 18.42 -45.72 14.49
CA PHE A 120 17.25 -45.39 15.30
C PHE A 120 16.36 -46.60 15.57
N LYS A 121 16.70 -47.75 15.00
CA LYS A 121 15.94 -48.98 15.18
C LYS A 121 16.07 -49.44 16.64
N ASN A 122 14.93 -49.68 17.29
CA ASN A 122 14.79 -50.08 18.70
C ASN A 122 15.17 -49.03 19.75
N LEU A 123 15.43 -47.78 19.36
CA LEU A 123 15.58 -46.71 20.34
C LEU A 123 14.23 -46.31 20.94
N GLU A 124 14.25 -45.86 22.19
CA GLU A 124 13.06 -45.35 22.87
C GLU A 124 12.56 -44.09 22.16
N SER A 125 11.29 -44.09 21.79
CA SER A 125 10.61 -42.93 21.23
C SER A 125 9.49 -42.48 22.14
N ILE A 126 9.41 -41.19 22.42
CA ILE A 126 8.33 -40.59 23.20
C ILE A 126 7.66 -39.48 22.39
N ASN A 127 6.35 -39.31 22.53
CA ASN A 127 5.62 -38.21 21.91
C ASN A 127 4.70 -37.53 22.91
N ILE A 128 4.37 -36.27 22.64
CA ILE A 128 3.61 -35.45 23.60
C ILE A 128 2.16 -35.93 23.77
N ILE A 129 1.59 -36.58 22.76
CA ILE A 129 0.18 -37.01 22.76
C ILE A 129 -0.01 -38.26 23.64
N GLU A 130 0.92 -39.20 23.59
CA GLU A 130 0.86 -40.47 24.35
C GLU A 130 1.63 -40.39 25.68
N ASN A 131 2.68 -39.56 25.76
CA ASN A 131 3.61 -39.48 26.89
C ASN A 131 3.70 -38.08 27.49
N TYR A 132 2.58 -37.33 27.55
CA TYR A 132 2.54 -35.92 27.94
C TYR A 132 3.41 -35.56 29.15
N LYS A 133 3.27 -36.26 30.28
CA LYS A 133 4.02 -35.95 31.52
C LYS A 133 5.54 -36.07 31.35
N ALA A 134 6.01 -37.11 30.66
CA ALA A 134 7.44 -37.33 30.44
C ALA A 134 7.99 -36.32 29.42
N TYR A 135 7.27 -36.14 28.32
CA TYR A 135 7.65 -35.23 27.24
C TYR A 135 7.70 -33.78 27.71
N ILE A 136 6.68 -33.31 28.44
CA ILE A 136 6.58 -31.89 28.83
C ILE A 136 7.72 -31.46 29.77
N ASN A 137 8.22 -32.36 30.62
CA ASN A 137 9.35 -32.05 31.50
C ASN A 137 10.62 -31.83 30.68
N ILE A 138 10.92 -32.75 29.74
CA ILE A 138 12.06 -32.63 28.82
C ILE A 138 11.94 -31.35 27.98
N TRP A 139 10.73 -31.07 27.48
CA TRP A 139 10.45 -29.89 26.68
C TRP A 139 10.67 -28.59 27.46
N LYS A 140 10.16 -28.47 28.69
CA LYS A 140 10.35 -27.29 29.54
C LYS A 140 11.83 -27.01 29.84
N GLU A 141 12.62 -28.05 30.10
CA GLU A 141 14.07 -27.92 30.30
C GLU A 141 14.76 -27.39 29.04
N ALA A 142 14.39 -27.92 27.87
CA ALA A 142 14.94 -27.47 26.59
C ALA A 142 14.54 -26.02 26.27
N VAL A 143 13.29 -25.65 26.50
CA VAL A 143 12.80 -24.27 26.34
C VAL A 143 13.59 -23.31 27.24
N ALA A 144 13.82 -23.68 28.51
CA ALA A 144 14.62 -22.87 29.43
C ALA A 144 16.05 -22.69 28.93
N LYS A 145 16.68 -23.76 28.41
CA LYS A 145 18.02 -23.67 27.80
C LYS A 145 18.01 -22.77 26.56
N PHE A 146 17.00 -22.88 25.71
CA PHE A 146 16.85 -22.09 24.50
C PHE A 146 16.72 -20.59 24.80
N PHE A 147 15.82 -20.20 25.72
CA PHE A 147 15.67 -18.80 26.08
C PHE A 147 16.88 -18.25 26.85
N ASN A 148 17.57 -19.08 27.64
CA ASN A 148 18.86 -18.69 28.20
C ASN A 148 19.89 -18.41 27.11
N PHE A 149 19.99 -19.29 26.09
CA PHE A 149 20.85 -19.08 24.92
C PHE A 149 20.51 -17.78 24.19
N MET A 150 19.22 -17.52 23.91
CA MET A 150 18.81 -16.29 23.23
C MET A 150 19.23 -15.06 24.03
N LYS A 151 19.05 -15.10 25.35
CA LYS A 151 19.42 -14.01 26.26
C LYS A 151 20.94 -13.79 26.37
N THR A 152 21.75 -14.84 26.38
CA THR A 152 23.20 -14.72 26.61
C THR A 152 24.02 -14.58 25.34
N GLU A 153 23.63 -15.31 24.28
CA GLU A 153 24.41 -15.44 23.06
C GLU A 153 23.88 -14.58 21.90
N VAL A 154 22.57 -14.25 21.91
CA VAL A 154 21.91 -13.47 20.85
C VAL A 154 21.01 -12.36 21.43
N PRO A 155 21.50 -11.52 22.37
CA PRO A 155 20.67 -10.67 23.23
C PRO A 155 19.85 -9.60 22.51
N ASN A 156 20.22 -9.25 21.27
CA ASN A 156 19.53 -8.23 20.48
C ASN A 156 18.49 -8.82 19.52
N CYS A 157 18.30 -10.15 19.53
CA CYS A 157 17.31 -10.82 18.71
C CYS A 157 16.01 -10.97 19.51
N GLU A 158 14.94 -10.40 18.97
CA GLU A 158 13.61 -10.55 19.55
C GLU A 158 12.94 -11.84 19.05
N VAL A 159 12.37 -12.62 19.96
CA VAL A 159 11.66 -13.85 19.62
C VAL A 159 10.19 -13.53 19.33
N ILE A 160 9.73 -13.87 18.14
CA ILE A 160 8.32 -13.79 17.74
C ILE A 160 7.74 -15.20 17.71
N LEU A 161 6.83 -15.49 18.65
CA LEU A 161 6.08 -16.74 18.69
C LEU A 161 4.94 -16.69 17.66
N VAL A 162 5.02 -17.58 16.68
CA VAL A 162 4.03 -17.74 15.61
C VAL A 162 2.95 -18.70 16.05
N LYS A 163 1.73 -18.19 16.20
CA LYS A 163 0.55 -18.99 16.60
C LYS A 163 -0.28 -19.29 15.36
N ALA A 164 -0.27 -20.54 14.96
CA ALA A 164 -1.12 -21.12 13.93
C ALA A 164 -1.53 -22.53 14.34
N ARG A 165 -2.46 -23.18 13.65
CA ARG A 165 -3.05 -24.44 14.11
C ARG A 165 -3.19 -25.44 12.99
N PHE A 166 -3.24 -26.73 13.32
CA PHE A 166 -3.64 -27.74 12.37
C PHE A 166 -5.07 -27.45 11.89
N SER A 167 -5.26 -27.36 10.57
CA SER A 167 -6.58 -27.22 9.97
C SER A 167 -6.99 -28.51 9.26
N ASP A 168 -8.29 -28.73 9.19
CA ASP A 168 -8.89 -29.84 8.46
C ASP A 168 -9.75 -29.37 7.28
N LEU A 169 -9.99 -28.06 7.13
CA LEU A 169 -11.04 -27.55 6.25
C LEU A 169 -10.47 -26.92 4.98
N PHE A 170 -11.05 -27.28 3.84
CA PHE A 170 -10.87 -26.60 2.56
C PHE A 170 -11.98 -25.56 2.34
N ALA A 171 -11.76 -24.61 1.42
CA ALA A 171 -12.71 -23.53 1.14
C ALA A 171 -14.06 -24.02 0.57
N ASP A 172 -14.09 -25.21 -0.04
CA ASP A 172 -15.32 -25.85 -0.54
C ASP A 172 -16.10 -26.64 0.53
N GLY A 173 -15.68 -26.56 1.79
CA GLY A 173 -16.29 -27.26 2.92
C GLY A 173 -15.90 -28.72 3.06
N THR A 174 -15.08 -29.27 2.16
CA THR A 174 -14.54 -30.63 2.32
C THR A 174 -13.42 -30.68 3.36
N SER A 175 -13.06 -31.88 3.82
CA SER A 175 -12.03 -32.07 4.84
C SER A 175 -10.78 -32.82 4.38
N LEU A 176 -9.64 -32.45 4.94
CA LEU A 176 -8.37 -33.12 4.72
C LEU A 176 -8.39 -34.55 5.29
N THR A 177 -9.04 -34.75 6.43
CA THR A 177 -9.20 -36.06 7.08
C THR A 177 -9.90 -37.04 6.15
N LYS A 178 -11.02 -36.63 5.53
CA LYS A 178 -11.72 -37.46 4.55
C LYS A 178 -10.84 -37.77 3.34
N MET A 179 -10.12 -36.76 2.82
CA MET A 179 -9.18 -36.97 1.72
C MET A 179 -8.05 -37.96 2.08
N ARG A 180 -7.60 -37.98 3.35
CA ARG A 180 -6.57 -38.91 3.83
C ARG A 180 -7.13 -40.32 3.97
N GLU A 181 -8.34 -40.47 4.51
CA GLU A 181 -9.04 -41.75 4.62
C GLU A 181 -9.21 -42.41 3.24
N GLU A 182 -9.71 -41.66 2.25
CA GLU A 182 -9.87 -42.13 0.87
C GLU A 182 -8.56 -42.55 0.21
N LYS A 183 -7.44 -41.95 0.64
CA LYS A 183 -6.08 -42.25 0.13
C LYS A 183 -5.31 -43.26 0.98
N GLY A 184 -5.91 -43.80 2.04
CA GLY A 184 -5.23 -44.71 2.97
C GLY A 184 -4.04 -44.07 3.71
N ILE A 185 -4.05 -42.76 3.89
CA ILE A 185 -3.01 -42.02 4.61
C ILE A 185 -3.41 -41.96 6.10
N ALA A 186 -2.45 -42.20 7.00
CA ALA A 186 -2.68 -42.18 8.45
C ALA A 186 -3.42 -40.92 8.92
N LEU A 187 -4.47 -41.09 9.72
CA LEU A 187 -5.26 -39.99 10.27
C LEU A 187 -4.54 -39.33 11.44
N GLN A 188 -4.95 -38.11 11.80
CA GLN A 188 -4.38 -37.34 12.90
C GLN A 188 -5.50 -36.68 13.72
N GLU A 189 -5.33 -36.62 15.03
CA GLU A 189 -6.28 -36.00 15.95
C GLU A 189 -6.03 -34.48 16.06
N PHE A 190 -6.31 -33.73 14.99
CA PHE A 190 -5.96 -32.30 14.91
C PHE A 190 -6.49 -31.47 16.09
N SER A 191 -7.69 -31.76 16.59
CA SER A 191 -8.26 -31.08 17.78
C SER A 191 -7.35 -31.25 19.00
N LYS A 192 -7.00 -32.49 19.34
CA LYS A 192 -6.13 -32.81 20.47
C LYS A 192 -4.72 -32.25 20.30
N MET A 193 -4.19 -32.31 19.08
CA MET A 193 -2.88 -31.71 18.75
C MET A 193 -2.91 -30.19 18.95
N ASN A 194 -3.98 -29.51 18.53
CA ASN A 194 -4.14 -28.07 18.73
C ASN A 194 -4.31 -27.67 20.20
N GLU A 195 -4.98 -28.49 21.02
CA GLU A 195 -5.04 -28.30 22.48
C GLU A 195 -3.66 -28.36 23.11
N VAL A 196 -2.84 -29.33 22.69
CA VAL A 196 -1.44 -29.40 23.13
C VAL A 196 -0.66 -28.18 22.66
N TRP A 197 -0.78 -27.79 21.39
CA TRP A 197 -0.11 -26.59 20.85
C TRP A 197 -0.47 -25.34 21.65
N ASN A 198 -1.75 -25.11 21.95
CA ASN A 198 -2.19 -24.02 22.82
C ASN A 198 -1.45 -24.03 24.15
N SER A 199 -1.36 -25.20 24.82
CA SER A 199 -0.69 -25.28 26.12
C SER A 199 0.82 -25.02 26.07
N LEU A 200 1.48 -25.38 24.96
CA LEU A 200 2.90 -25.04 24.74
C LEU A 200 3.10 -23.54 24.46
N ASP A 201 2.26 -22.95 23.60
CA ASP A 201 2.30 -21.50 23.32
C ASP A 201 2.07 -20.70 24.61
N ASP A 202 1.03 -21.05 25.38
CA ASP A 202 0.70 -20.39 26.65
C ASP A 202 1.83 -20.53 27.67
N TYR A 203 2.53 -21.68 27.70
CA TYR A 203 3.68 -21.82 28.57
C TYR A 203 4.79 -20.84 28.20
N ILE A 204 5.12 -20.68 26.91
CA ILE A 204 6.17 -19.74 26.49
C ILE A 204 5.76 -18.30 26.83
N ILE A 205 4.55 -17.89 26.44
CA ILE A 205 4.05 -16.52 26.66
C ILE A 205 4.05 -16.14 28.14
N ASN A 206 3.66 -17.08 29.02
CA ASN A 206 3.58 -16.80 30.45
C ASN A 206 4.94 -16.78 31.18
N ASN A 207 6.02 -17.29 30.57
CA ASN A 207 7.31 -17.48 31.25
C ASN A 207 8.48 -16.71 30.59
N TYR A 208 8.34 -16.23 29.36
CA TYR A 208 9.40 -15.58 28.62
C TYR A 208 8.91 -14.32 27.90
N ASP A 209 9.83 -13.38 27.68
CA ASP A 209 9.56 -12.16 26.92
C ASP A 209 9.57 -12.49 25.41
N VAL A 210 8.38 -12.54 24.83
CA VAL A 210 8.16 -12.83 23.41
C VAL A 210 7.07 -11.94 22.85
N SER A 211 7.18 -11.63 21.56
CA SER A 211 6.09 -11.03 20.80
C SER A 211 5.25 -12.11 20.14
N GLU A 212 3.94 -11.87 20.00
CA GLU A 212 3.03 -12.82 19.39
C GLU A 212 2.71 -12.41 17.94
N LEU A 213 2.81 -13.37 17.02
CA LEU A 213 2.21 -13.29 15.68
C LEU A 213 1.07 -14.30 15.61
N ASP A 214 -0.13 -13.84 15.94
CA ASP A 214 -1.30 -14.71 16.08
C ASP A 214 -2.14 -14.79 14.81
N MET A 215 -2.13 -15.94 14.16
CA MET A 215 -2.93 -16.26 12.98
C MET A 215 -4.24 -17.00 13.30
N THR A 216 -4.55 -17.25 14.57
CA THR A 216 -5.70 -18.08 15.00
C THR A 216 -7.01 -17.30 15.16
N LYS A 217 -6.95 -15.97 15.22
CA LYS A 217 -8.14 -15.10 15.38
C LYS A 217 -9.10 -15.13 14.19
N LYS A 218 -8.63 -15.52 13.01
CA LYS A 218 -9.41 -15.65 11.78
C LYS A 218 -9.30 -17.09 11.29
N GLN A 219 -10.39 -17.63 10.77
CA GLN A 219 -10.35 -18.92 10.10
C GLN A 219 -9.73 -18.79 8.71
N TYR A 220 -8.72 -19.61 8.44
CA TYR A 220 -8.11 -19.78 7.12
C TYR A 220 -8.33 -21.21 6.63
N PHE A 221 -8.46 -21.36 5.32
CA PHE A 221 -8.68 -22.66 4.68
C PHE A 221 -7.39 -23.24 4.12
N LEU A 222 -7.35 -24.57 4.03
CA LEU A 222 -6.31 -25.28 3.32
C LEU A 222 -6.49 -25.13 1.81
N ASN A 223 -5.38 -25.21 1.08
CA ASN A 223 -5.36 -25.21 -0.38
C ASN A 223 -5.09 -26.65 -0.90
N LYS A 224 -6.02 -27.17 -1.71
CA LYS A 224 -5.89 -28.49 -2.34
C LYS A 224 -4.75 -28.54 -3.36
N ASP A 225 -4.56 -27.43 -4.07
CA ASP A 225 -3.58 -27.24 -5.14
C ASP A 225 -2.35 -26.48 -4.62
N HIS A 226 -2.10 -26.55 -3.31
CA HIS A 226 -0.93 -25.92 -2.71
C HIS A 226 0.35 -26.41 -3.39
N LEU A 227 1.36 -25.53 -3.48
CA LEU A 227 2.64 -25.83 -4.14
C LEU A 227 3.28 -27.15 -3.69
N TRP A 228 3.10 -27.50 -2.42
CA TRP A 228 3.65 -28.70 -1.78
C TRP A 228 2.63 -29.83 -1.61
N GLY A 229 1.49 -29.74 -2.30
CA GLY A 229 0.34 -30.64 -2.16
C GLY A 229 -0.51 -30.37 -0.90
N PRO A 230 -1.66 -31.03 -0.77
CA PRO A 230 -2.59 -30.82 0.34
C PRO A 230 -2.03 -31.35 1.67
N TYR A 231 -2.00 -30.49 2.68
CA TYR A 231 -1.46 -30.81 4.00
C TYR A 231 -2.08 -29.87 5.05
N TYR A 232 -2.11 -30.29 6.31
CA TYR A 232 -2.84 -29.63 7.41
C TYR A 232 -2.29 -28.27 7.85
N LEU A 233 -1.18 -27.81 7.26
CA LEU A 233 -0.59 -26.47 7.43
C LEU A 233 -0.46 -25.71 6.10
N HIS A 234 -0.92 -26.29 4.99
CA HIS A 234 -0.81 -25.69 3.66
C HIS A 234 -2.05 -24.87 3.34
N TYR A 235 -2.05 -23.65 3.87
CA TYR A 235 -3.14 -22.71 3.74
C TYR A 235 -3.24 -22.08 2.34
N GLU A 236 -4.37 -21.43 2.08
CA GLU A 236 -4.57 -20.52 0.95
C GLU A 236 -3.68 -19.26 1.01
N ASP A 237 -3.51 -18.58 -0.13
CA ASP A 237 -2.65 -17.40 -0.27
C ASP A 237 -2.99 -16.25 0.69
N LYS A 238 -4.28 -16.13 1.07
CA LYS A 238 -4.76 -15.15 2.06
C LYS A 238 -4.01 -15.27 3.39
N PHE A 239 -3.72 -16.50 3.83
CA PHE A 239 -2.98 -16.74 5.07
C PHE A 239 -1.57 -16.13 5.00
N TYR A 240 -0.84 -16.39 3.92
CA TYR A 240 0.54 -15.94 3.77
C TYR A 240 0.65 -14.42 3.62
N ASN A 241 -0.31 -13.79 2.93
CA ASN A 241 -0.34 -12.33 2.82
C ASN A 241 -0.71 -11.67 4.15
N ALA A 242 -1.68 -12.22 4.89
CA ALA A 242 -2.06 -11.71 6.20
C ALA A 242 -0.93 -11.88 7.24
N PHE A 243 -0.22 -13.01 7.21
CA PHE A 243 0.95 -13.24 8.05
C PHE A 243 2.03 -12.20 7.78
N LEU A 244 2.39 -11.98 6.51
CA LEU A 244 3.41 -11.01 6.15
C LEU A 244 3.02 -9.60 6.58
N ASN A 245 1.75 -9.21 6.39
CA ASN A 245 1.23 -7.92 6.84
C ASN A 245 1.36 -7.75 8.36
N LYS A 246 1.01 -8.78 9.14
CA LYS A 246 1.16 -8.76 10.61
C LYS A 246 2.62 -8.66 11.02
N LEU A 247 3.52 -9.39 10.37
CA LEU A 247 4.95 -9.31 10.64
C LEU A 247 5.51 -7.92 10.36
N ILE A 248 5.15 -7.33 9.21
CA ILE A 248 5.52 -5.95 8.84
C ILE A 248 5.04 -5.00 9.95
N LYS A 249 3.78 -5.13 10.39
CA LYS A 249 3.21 -4.29 11.44
C LYS A 249 3.94 -4.41 12.77
N THR A 250 4.24 -5.64 13.21
CA THR A 250 5.01 -5.89 14.44
C THR A 250 6.36 -5.17 14.38
N VAL A 251 7.06 -5.28 13.24
CA VAL A 251 8.35 -4.61 13.05
C VAL A 251 8.22 -3.09 13.00
N GLU A 252 7.18 -2.52 12.35
CA GLU A 252 6.91 -1.08 12.39
C GLU A 252 6.65 -0.59 13.82
N ASN A 253 5.97 -1.39 14.65
CA ASN A 253 5.68 -1.03 16.03
C ASN A 253 6.96 -1.02 16.90
N HIS A 254 7.89 -1.95 16.68
CA HIS A 254 9.09 -2.06 17.52
C HIS A 254 10.22 -1.15 17.05
N LYS A 255 10.37 -0.95 15.73
CA LYS A 255 11.49 -0.21 15.11
C LYS A 255 11.09 1.10 14.45
N GLY A 256 9.80 1.43 14.41
CA GLY A 256 9.25 2.60 13.73
C GLY A 256 8.91 2.34 12.26
N LYS A 257 8.03 3.18 11.71
CA LYS A 257 7.49 3.05 10.33
C LYS A 257 8.57 3.08 9.23
N ASP A 258 9.69 3.76 9.48
CA ASP A 258 10.77 3.91 8.50
C ASP A 258 11.73 2.70 8.47
N ALA A 259 11.59 1.74 9.40
CA ALA A 259 12.37 0.51 9.39
C ALA A 259 12.15 -0.32 8.11
N ILE A 260 10.97 -0.15 7.50
CA ILE A 260 10.50 -0.94 6.37
C ILE A 260 10.44 -0.13 5.06
N LEU A 261 10.14 1.17 5.12
CA LEU A 261 10.19 2.03 3.95
C LEU A 261 11.62 2.42 3.60
N LYS A 262 12.08 1.97 2.44
CA LYS A 262 13.35 2.42 1.87
C LYS A 262 13.20 3.01 0.50
N GLU A 263 13.98 4.06 0.26
CA GLU A 263 14.20 4.59 -1.07
C GLU A 263 14.80 3.51 -1.98
N GLY A 264 14.38 3.45 -3.24
CA GLY A 264 14.81 2.43 -4.21
C GLY A 264 14.21 1.01 -4.07
N HIS A 265 13.53 0.68 -2.96
CA HIS A 265 12.86 -0.61 -2.80
C HIS A 265 11.35 -0.50 -3.02
N LYS A 266 10.76 -1.46 -3.73
CA LYS A 266 9.30 -1.57 -3.94
C LYS A 266 8.69 -2.40 -2.81
N THR A 267 8.21 -1.74 -1.76
CA THR A 267 7.40 -2.37 -0.72
C THR A 267 5.96 -2.49 -1.19
N ILE A 268 5.43 -3.72 -1.15
CA ILE A 268 4.06 -4.04 -1.58
C ILE A 268 3.29 -4.70 -0.45
N GLN A 269 2.17 -4.11 -0.05
CA GLN A 269 1.16 -4.74 0.78
C GLN A 269 0.09 -5.40 -0.11
N ARG A 270 -0.30 -6.64 0.20
CA ARG A 270 -1.46 -7.29 -0.42
C ARG A 270 -2.62 -7.37 0.56
N MET A 271 -3.80 -7.03 0.10
CA MET A 271 -5.04 -7.09 0.87
C MET A 271 -6.22 -7.52 0.00
N TYR A 272 -7.28 -8.01 0.62
CA TYR A 272 -8.46 -8.53 -0.06
C TYR A 272 -9.66 -7.66 0.31
N LEU A 273 -10.53 -7.39 -0.67
CA LEU A 273 -11.69 -6.51 -0.46
C LEU A 273 -12.61 -7.02 0.66
N ASP A 274 -12.82 -8.33 0.73
CA ASP A 274 -13.79 -8.96 1.63
C ASP A 274 -13.18 -9.38 2.98
N ASP A 275 -11.97 -8.89 3.30
CA ASP A 275 -11.25 -9.23 4.53
C ASP A 275 -11.05 -7.98 5.39
N GLU A 276 -10.95 -8.17 6.71
CA GLU A 276 -10.44 -7.11 7.60
C GLU A 276 -9.04 -6.67 7.17
N TYR A 277 -8.81 -5.36 7.19
CA TYR A 277 -7.55 -4.76 6.75
C TYR A 277 -7.02 -3.73 7.75
N GLU A 278 -5.71 -3.60 7.75
CA GLU A 278 -5.00 -2.44 8.27
C GLU A 278 -4.09 -1.92 7.16
N ILE A 279 -4.05 -0.60 6.94
CA ILE A 279 -3.22 -0.01 5.91
C ILE A 279 -1.81 0.21 6.46
N LEU A 280 -0.84 -0.49 5.88
CA LEU A 280 0.57 -0.40 6.24
C LEU A 280 1.24 0.75 5.50
N ASN A 281 2.40 1.19 6.00
CA ASN A 281 3.15 2.25 5.38
C ASN A 281 4.05 1.69 4.26
N THR A 282 3.48 1.34 3.11
CA THR A 282 4.19 0.76 1.97
C THR A 282 4.17 1.70 0.76
N LYS A 283 4.97 1.44 -0.27
CA LYS A 283 4.89 2.22 -1.52
C LYS A 283 3.71 1.80 -2.38
N VAL A 284 3.31 0.53 -2.29
CA VAL A 284 2.27 -0.07 -3.13
C VAL A 284 1.28 -0.86 -2.29
N VAL A 285 0.00 -0.67 -2.55
CA VAL A 285 -1.05 -1.58 -2.09
C VAL A 285 -1.64 -2.29 -3.30
N GLU A 286 -1.66 -3.62 -3.26
CA GLU A 286 -2.39 -4.47 -4.20
C GLU A 286 -3.68 -4.94 -3.50
N VAL A 287 -4.82 -4.46 -3.99
CA VAL A 287 -6.14 -4.88 -3.53
C VAL A 287 -6.66 -5.97 -4.47
N ILE A 288 -6.82 -7.17 -3.94
CA ILE A 288 -7.39 -8.31 -4.64
C ILE A 288 -8.91 -8.16 -4.63
N LEU A 289 -9.47 -7.94 -5.81
CA LEU A 289 -10.90 -7.71 -6.06
C LEU A 289 -11.57 -8.91 -6.71
N ASN A 290 -10.81 -9.75 -7.43
CA ASN A 290 -11.32 -10.83 -8.28
C ASN A 290 -12.40 -10.35 -9.27
N SER A 291 -12.19 -9.16 -9.84
CA SER A 291 -13.13 -8.50 -10.74
C SER A 291 -12.39 -7.79 -11.88
N GLU A 292 -12.94 -7.82 -13.09
CA GLU A 292 -12.46 -7.00 -14.22
C GLU A 292 -12.58 -5.49 -13.97
N LYS A 293 -13.39 -5.10 -12.99
CA LYS A 293 -13.56 -3.70 -12.57
C LYS A 293 -12.49 -3.30 -11.57
N ASN A 294 -11.94 -2.11 -11.77
CA ASN A 294 -11.02 -1.52 -10.81
C ASN A 294 -11.75 -1.04 -9.54
N ILE A 295 -10.99 -0.71 -8.49
CA ILE A 295 -11.55 -0.35 -7.18
C ILE A 295 -12.46 0.88 -7.24
N ILE A 296 -12.19 1.86 -8.11
CA ILE A 296 -13.05 3.04 -8.28
C ILE A 296 -14.40 2.62 -8.86
N GLU A 297 -14.38 1.83 -9.93
CA GLU A 297 -15.58 1.33 -10.60
C GLU A 297 -16.46 0.47 -9.66
N LEU A 298 -15.83 -0.34 -8.79
CA LEU A 298 -16.54 -1.11 -7.76
C LEU A 298 -17.10 -0.20 -6.67
N ALA A 299 -16.32 0.75 -6.18
CA ALA A 299 -16.72 1.69 -5.12
C ALA A 299 -17.97 2.51 -5.47
N ARG A 300 -18.30 2.68 -6.76
CA ARG A 300 -19.55 3.33 -7.20
C ARG A 300 -20.82 2.63 -6.70
N LYS A 301 -20.76 1.32 -6.44
CA LYS A 301 -21.95 0.49 -6.13
C LYS A 301 -21.74 -0.48 -4.98
N ASN A 302 -20.54 -0.56 -4.42
CA ASN A 302 -20.19 -1.45 -3.32
C ASN A 302 -19.63 -0.63 -2.15
N GLU A 303 -20.35 -0.66 -1.02
CA GLU A 303 -20.01 0.12 0.17
C GLU A 303 -18.67 -0.30 0.81
N VAL A 304 -18.35 -1.59 0.79
CA VAL A 304 -17.06 -2.12 1.29
C VAL A 304 -15.91 -1.57 0.44
N ALA A 305 -16.06 -1.61 -0.89
CA ALA A 305 -15.06 -1.06 -1.82
C ALA A 305 -14.94 0.46 -1.68
N TYR A 306 -16.06 1.15 -1.47
CA TYR A 306 -16.08 2.58 -1.20
C TYR A 306 -15.30 2.93 0.06
N ASN A 307 -15.57 2.26 1.18
CA ASN A 307 -14.89 2.53 2.45
C ASN A 307 -13.39 2.22 2.37
N LEU A 308 -13.02 1.05 1.83
CA LEU A 308 -11.61 0.69 1.62
C LEU A 308 -10.90 1.70 0.72
N TYR A 309 -11.53 2.13 -0.38
CA TYR A 309 -10.92 3.12 -1.27
C TYR A 309 -10.75 4.47 -0.58
N LYS A 310 -11.74 4.94 0.19
CA LYS A 310 -11.63 6.17 0.98
C LYS A 310 -10.49 6.12 1.99
N ASP A 311 -10.32 4.99 2.68
CA ASP A 311 -9.22 4.80 3.62
C ASP A 311 -7.86 4.82 2.92
N LEU A 312 -7.76 4.19 1.74
CA LEU A 312 -6.55 4.22 0.92
C LEU A 312 -6.21 5.65 0.47
N LEU A 313 -7.21 6.42 0.02
CA LEU A 313 -7.02 7.83 -0.33
C LEU A 313 -6.56 8.64 0.89
N ALA A 314 -7.19 8.46 2.05
CA ALA A 314 -6.80 9.13 3.30
C ALA A 314 -5.34 8.82 3.71
N ASN A 315 -4.84 7.64 3.35
CA ASN A 315 -3.46 7.20 3.57
C ASN A 315 -2.51 7.50 2.40
N ASP A 316 -2.90 8.43 1.52
CA ASP A 316 -2.08 8.97 0.42
C ASP A 316 -1.80 7.97 -0.72
N TYR A 317 -2.67 6.96 -0.92
CA TYR A 317 -2.56 6.03 -2.04
C TYR A 317 -3.46 6.43 -3.21
N ILE A 318 -2.94 6.32 -4.44
CA ILE A 318 -3.66 6.61 -5.69
C ILE A 318 -3.65 5.38 -6.59
N LEU A 319 -4.80 5.01 -7.14
CA LEU A 319 -4.90 3.95 -8.14
C LEU A 319 -4.12 4.31 -9.42
N TYR A 320 -3.21 3.43 -9.85
CA TYR A 320 -2.43 3.64 -11.07
C TYR A 320 -2.51 2.50 -12.08
N PHE A 321 -2.98 1.32 -11.67
CA PHE A 321 -3.03 0.16 -12.53
C PHE A 321 -4.10 -0.84 -12.07
N HIS A 322 -4.69 -1.56 -13.01
CA HIS A 322 -5.58 -2.69 -12.72
C HIS A 322 -5.36 -3.80 -13.75
N THR A 323 -5.22 -5.04 -13.29
CA THR A 323 -5.11 -6.21 -14.16
C THR A 323 -5.43 -7.48 -13.37
N GLU A 324 -5.98 -8.50 -14.02
CA GLU A 324 -6.21 -9.84 -13.45
C GLU A 324 -6.95 -9.82 -12.10
N GLY A 325 -7.95 -8.94 -11.95
CA GLY A 325 -8.69 -8.84 -10.69
C GLY A 325 -7.99 -8.08 -9.57
N ILE A 326 -6.87 -7.40 -9.85
CA ILE A 326 -6.05 -6.71 -8.85
C ILE A 326 -5.94 -5.22 -9.18
N SER A 327 -6.41 -4.38 -8.26
CA SER A 327 -6.14 -2.94 -8.30
C SER A 327 -4.83 -2.62 -7.59
N LYS A 328 -3.93 -1.91 -8.26
CA LYS A 328 -2.64 -1.48 -7.70
C LYS A 328 -2.68 0.02 -7.44
N LEU A 329 -2.47 0.39 -6.19
CA LEU A 329 -2.38 1.78 -5.75
C LEU A 329 -0.93 2.09 -5.36
N TYR A 330 -0.50 3.31 -5.65
CA TYR A 330 0.85 3.80 -5.35
C TYR A 330 0.75 4.95 -4.36
N LYS A 331 1.68 5.02 -3.43
CA LYS A 331 1.74 6.13 -2.49
C LYS A 331 2.15 7.40 -3.23
N ARG A 332 1.31 8.44 -3.16
CA ARG A 332 1.40 9.66 -3.99
C ARG A 332 2.78 10.31 -3.92
N ASN A 333 3.37 10.46 -2.74
CA ASN A 333 4.70 11.07 -2.62
C ASN A 333 5.84 10.31 -3.34
N TYR A 334 5.61 9.07 -3.79
CA TYR A 334 6.57 8.26 -4.55
C TYR A 334 6.21 8.08 -6.03
N VAL A 335 5.10 8.64 -6.52
CA VAL A 335 4.63 8.45 -7.91
C VAL A 335 5.60 8.90 -8.99
N LYS A 336 6.59 9.76 -8.64
CA LYS A 336 7.69 10.12 -9.55
C LYS A 336 8.41 8.90 -10.12
N GLU A 337 8.47 7.80 -9.35
CA GLU A 337 9.08 6.52 -9.74
C GLU A 337 8.32 5.83 -10.89
N LEU A 338 7.06 6.22 -11.14
CA LEU A 338 6.23 5.65 -12.22
C LEU A 338 6.33 6.44 -13.53
N TRP A 339 6.81 7.68 -13.50
CA TRP A 339 6.81 8.54 -14.67
C TRP A 339 7.82 8.05 -15.72
N ARG A 340 7.32 7.88 -16.95
CA ARG A 340 8.14 7.68 -18.16
C ARG A 340 8.21 8.95 -19.01
N ARG A 341 7.62 10.03 -18.51
CA ARG A 341 7.51 11.34 -19.16
C ARG A 341 8.68 12.22 -18.74
N ASN A 342 9.29 12.90 -19.70
CA ASN A 342 10.40 13.82 -19.46
C ASN A 342 9.97 15.29 -19.44
N ASP A 343 8.69 15.57 -19.72
CA ASP A 343 8.11 16.92 -19.78
C ASP A 343 7.45 17.35 -18.46
N LEU A 344 7.35 16.46 -17.48
CA LEU A 344 6.80 16.77 -16.16
C LEU A 344 7.87 17.43 -15.28
N ILE A 345 7.59 18.64 -14.83
CA ILE A 345 8.40 19.38 -13.87
C ILE A 345 7.76 19.21 -12.49
N GLN A 346 8.59 18.93 -11.49
CA GLN A 346 8.15 18.74 -10.11
C GLN A 346 8.49 19.97 -9.25
N GLN A 347 7.54 20.40 -8.42
CA GLN A 347 7.73 21.37 -7.35
C GLN A 347 7.05 20.82 -6.08
N GLY A 348 7.84 20.54 -5.04
CA GLY A 348 7.34 19.79 -3.88
C GLY A 348 6.77 18.45 -4.32
N ASN A 349 5.50 18.18 -4.00
CA ASN A 349 4.79 16.98 -4.46
C ASN A 349 3.84 17.24 -5.65
N SER A 350 3.86 18.45 -6.22
CA SER A 350 3.04 18.83 -7.37
C SER A 350 3.81 18.69 -8.69
N PHE A 351 3.08 18.38 -9.76
CA PHE A 351 3.62 18.23 -11.11
C PHE A 351 2.93 19.20 -12.08
N TYR A 352 3.69 19.70 -13.05
CA TYR A 352 3.17 20.52 -14.12
C TYR A 352 3.97 20.33 -15.41
N THR A 353 3.41 20.75 -16.54
CA THR A 353 4.16 20.94 -17.80
C THR A 353 4.30 22.43 -18.08
N LEU A 354 5.33 22.79 -18.86
CA LEU A 354 5.56 24.15 -19.33
C LEU A 354 5.84 24.12 -20.83
N ASP A 355 4.89 24.64 -21.61
CA ASP A 355 5.01 24.73 -23.06
C ASP A 355 5.40 26.15 -23.48
N GLU A 356 6.47 26.27 -24.26
CA GLU A 356 6.89 27.52 -24.89
C GLU A 356 6.02 27.87 -26.11
N PRO A 357 5.84 29.16 -26.45
CA PRO A 357 5.20 29.55 -27.70
C PRO A 357 5.98 29.02 -28.91
N LYS A 358 5.28 28.52 -29.92
CA LYS A 358 5.89 27.92 -31.13
C LYS A 358 5.48 28.66 -32.40
N ASP A 359 6.30 28.52 -33.43
CA ASP A 359 6.05 29.00 -34.78
C ASP A 359 5.63 30.49 -34.79
N LYS A 360 4.49 30.82 -35.40
CA LYS A 360 3.96 32.19 -35.52
C LYS A 360 3.57 32.83 -34.18
N LYS A 361 3.56 32.08 -33.08
CA LYS A 361 3.31 32.58 -31.72
C LYS A 361 4.59 33.01 -30.99
N ASP A 362 5.76 32.59 -31.46
CA ASP A 362 7.07 33.06 -30.98
C ASP A 362 7.46 34.35 -31.74
N ASN A 363 7.19 35.50 -31.14
CA ASN A 363 7.52 36.81 -31.68
C ASN A 363 8.87 37.31 -31.15
N ARG A 364 9.95 36.92 -31.81
CA ARG A 364 11.32 37.28 -31.41
C ARG A 364 11.67 38.76 -31.50
N SER A 365 10.80 39.58 -32.10
CA SER A 365 10.98 41.03 -32.12
C SER A 365 10.52 41.72 -30.83
N GLU A 366 9.80 41.01 -29.95
CA GLU A 366 9.30 41.51 -28.67
C GLU A 366 9.72 40.55 -27.56
N ASP A 367 10.47 41.03 -26.58
CA ASP A 367 10.92 40.21 -25.44
C ASP A 367 9.87 40.14 -24.30
N ASN A 368 8.61 40.51 -24.58
CA ASN A 368 7.54 40.46 -23.58
C ASN A 368 6.93 39.05 -23.50
N LYS A 369 7.41 38.25 -22.55
CA LYS A 369 6.90 36.92 -22.23
C LYS A 369 5.69 37.02 -21.31
N LYS A 370 4.68 36.20 -21.57
CA LYS A 370 3.46 36.09 -20.77
C LYS A 370 3.26 34.65 -20.32
N LEU A 371 2.46 34.46 -19.28
CA LEU A 371 2.15 33.14 -18.74
C LEU A 371 0.65 32.94 -18.63
N LEU A 372 0.15 31.86 -19.24
CA LEU A 372 -1.16 31.31 -18.94
C LEU A 372 -0.98 30.06 -18.06
N VAL A 373 -1.46 30.11 -16.84
CA VAL A 373 -1.49 28.96 -15.93
C VAL A 373 -2.86 28.29 -16.02
N ILE A 374 -2.89 27.06 -16.52
CA ILE A 374 -4.09 26.27 -16.72
C ILE A 374 -4.21 25.23 -15.62
N PHE A 375 -5.29 25.34 -14.87
CA PHE A 375 -5.78 24.30 -13.98
C PHE A 375 -6.69 23.36 -14.78
N THR A 376 -6.23 22.12 -14.97
CA THR A 376 -6.96 21.08 -15.72
C THR A 376 -8.34 20.75 -15.11
N CYS A 377 -9.30 20.42 -15.99
CA CYS A 377 -10.67 20.09 -15.62
C CYS A 377 -10.83 18.60 -15.22
N MET A 378 -12.08 18.17 -15.03
CA MET A 378 -12.41 16.75 -14.88
C MET A 378 -12.18 15.98 -16.19
N PRO A 379 -11.88 14.67 -16.12
CA PRO A 379 -11.74 13.81 -17.30
C PRO A 379 -13.05 13.68 -18.08
N ALA A 380 -12.94 13.19 -19.32
CA ALA A 380 -14.10 12.78 -20.12
C ALA A 380 -14.77 11.53 -19.53
N ALA A 381 -16.05 11.31 -19.87
CA ALA A 381 -16.88 10.27 -19.25
C ALA A 381 -16.36 8.83 -19.48
N ASP A 382 -15.75 8.58 -20.64
CA ASP A 382 -15.20 7.29 -21.04
C ASP A 382 -13.95 6.88 -20.25
N VAL A 383 -13.21 7.85 -19.72
CA VAL A 383 -12.00 7.63 -18.90
C VAL A 383 -12.13 8.13 -17.47
N TYR A 384 -13.36 8.43 -17.03
CA TYR A 384 -13.61 9.08 -15.75
C TYR A 384 -13.10 8.25 -14.57
N ASP A 385 -13.38 6.95 -14.56
CA ASP A 385 -12.94 6.00 -13.52
C ASP A 385 -11.80 5.08 -13.99
N ASN A 386 -11.09 5.45 -15.06
CA ASN A 386 -9.97 4.69 -15.59
C ASN A 386 -8.87 4.56 -14.53
N TYR A 387 -8.21 3.40 -14.40
CA TYR A 387 -7.11 3.21 -13.45
C TYR A 387 -5.86 4.07 -13.74
N LEU A 388 -5.69 4.57 -14.95
CA LEU A 388 -4.57 5.45 -15.32
C LEU A 388 -4.73 6.84 -14.68
N MET A 389 -3.81 7.18 -13.78
CA MET A 389 -3.83 8.46 -13.06
C MET A 389 -3.85 9.67 -14.01
N THR A 390 -3.08 9.62 -15.10
CA THR A 390 -2.98 10.75 -16.04
C THR A 390 -4.30 11.04 -16.74
N ASP A 391 -5.09 10.01 -17.01
CA ASP A 391 -6.40 10.19 -17.64
C ASP A 391 -7.34 10.92 -16.69
N ARG A 392 -7.31 10.54 -15.40
CA ARG A 392 -8.16 11.14 -14.36
C ARG A 392 -7.72 12.53 -13.90
N MET A 393 -6.41 12.76 -13.76
CA MET A 393 -5.85 13.89 -13.00
C MET A 393 -5.03 14.86 -13.85
N PHE A 394 -4.75 14.52 -15.11
CA PHE A 394 -4.07 15.43 -16.05
C PHE A 394 -4.65 15.41 -17.46
N PRO A 395 -5.98 15.56 -17.62
CA PRO A 395 -6.58 15.61 -18.93
C PRO A 395 -6.10 16.84 -19.71
N LYS A 396 -5.95 16.70 -21.03
CA LYS A 396 -5.60 17.81 -21.93
C LYS A 396 -6.78 18.77 -22.12
N PHE A 397 -7.07 19.56 -21.09
CA PHE A 397 -8.11 20.60 -21.13
C PHE A 397 -7.73 21.71 -22.12
N PHE A 398 -8.64 22.06 -23.03
CA PHE A 398 -8.44 23.08 -24.07
C PHE A 398 -7.13 22.87 -24.87
N ASN A 399 -7.00 21.69 -25.46
CA ASN A 399 -5.85 21.35 -26.30
C ASN A 399 -5.77 22.28 -27.53
N GLY A 400 -4.65 22.97 -27.71
CA GLY A 400 -4.46 23.92 -28.81
C GLY A 400 -4.95 25.34 -28.53
N ILE A 401 -5.30 25.68 -27.27
CA ILE A 401 -5.67 27.05 -26.87
C ILE A 401 -4.62 28.08 -27.29
N GLU A 402 -3.35 27.67 -27.34
CA GLU A 402 -2.19 28.48 -27.71
C GLU A 402 -2.36 29.13 -29.09
N ARG A 403 -3.13 28.49 -30.00
CA ARG A 403 -3.46 29.03 -31.34
C ARG A 403 -4.36 30.26 -31.28
N SER A 404 -5.18 30.37 -30.25
CA SER A 404 -6.19 31.42 -30.06
C SER A 404 -5.75 32.54 -29.12
N LEU A 405 -4.56 32.42 -28.51
CA LEU A 405 -4.00 33.43 -27.61
C LEU A 405 -3.12 34.44 -28.36
N VAL A 406 -2.78 35.55 -27.71
CA VAL A 406 -1.76 36.48 -28.20
C VAL A 406 -0.38 35.83 -28.30
N LYS A 407 0.58 36.52 -28.94
CA LYS A 407 1.94 36.02 -29.09
C LYS A 407 2.69 36.02 -27.74
N ASN A 408 3.76 35.23 -27.67
CA ASN A 408 4.71 35.12 -26.55
C ASN A 408 4.10 34.58 -25.24
N VAL A 409 3.01 33.83 -25.32
CA VAL A 409 2.38 33.20 -24.15
C VAL A 409 2.97 31.80 -23.93
N HIS A 410 3.63 31.63 -22.79
CA HIS A 410 3.99 30.32 -22.25
C HIS A 410 2.76 29.72 -21.56
N THR A 411 2.59 28.41 -21.66
CA THR A 411 1.45 27.71 -21.08
C THR A 411 1.91 26.71 -20.03
N MET A 412 1.59 26.99 -18.77
CA MET A 412 1.83 26.07 -17.66
C MET A 412 0.56 25.28 -17.38
N ARG A 413 0.63 23.95 -17.33
CA ARG A 413 -0.53 23.09 -17.00
C ARG A 413 -0.27 22.35 -15.71
N ILE A 414 -1.10 22.59 -14.70
CA ILE A 414 -0.93 21.99 -13.36
C ILE A 414 -1.73 20.70 -13.27
N MET A 415 -1.07 19.64 -12.82
CA MET A 415 -1.68 18.34 -12.54
C MET A 415 -2.33 18.35 -11.16
N ASP A 416 -3.62 17.99 -11.08
CA ASP A 416 -4.31 17.81 -9.80
C ASP A 416 -4.11 16.39 -9.28
N LEU A 417 -2.85 16.04 -8.98
CA LEU A 417 -2.45 14.71 -8.54
C LEU A 417 -2.78 14.52 -7.06
N ASN A 418 -4.05 14.31 -6.74
CA ASN A 418 -4.47 14.08 -5.36
C ASN A 418 -5.82 13.34 -5.27
N CYS A 419 -6.04 12.63 -4.17
CA CYS A 419 -7.23 11.80 -3.93
C CYS A 419 -7.58 10.92 -5.15
N SER A 420 -8.84 10.87 -5.58
CA SER A 420 -9.27 9.99 -6.68
C SER A 420 -9.23 10.65 -8.07
N HIS A 421 -9.70 11.90 -8.17
CA HIS A 421 -9.84 12.67 -9.41
C HIS A 421 -9.26 14.08 -9.28
N GLY A 422 -8.38 14.28 -8.31
CA GLY A 422 -7.89 15.60 -7.87
C GLY A 422 -8.66 16.14 -6.67
N SER A 423 -8.03 17.00 -5.88
CA SER A 423 -8.65 17.68 -4.73
C SER A 423 -9.11 19.10 -5.05
N HIS A 424 -9.31 19.37 -6.35
CA HIS A 424 -9.64 20.68 -6.87
C HIS A 424 -8.58 21.73 -6.52
N TYR A 425 -7.32 21.29 -6.49
CA TYR A 425 -6.14 22.10 -6.16
C TYR A 425 -6.12 22.68 -4.75
N ILE A 426 -6.97 22.17 -3.85
CA ILE A 426 -7.06 22.57 -2.45
C ILE A 426 -6.42 21.51 -1.58
N ASN A 427 -5.80 21.94 -0.47
CA ASN A 427 -5.25 21.03 0.52
C ASN A 427 -6.28 20.00 1.00
N SER A 428 -5.78 18.81 1.33
CA SER A 428 -6.56 17.68 1.81
C SER A 428 -5.92 17.09 3.06
N THR A 429 -6.63 16.16 3.70
CA THR A 429 -6.14 15.43 4.88
C THR A 429 -4.87 14.62 4.61
N ASN A 430 -4.66 14.19 3.36
CA ASN A 430 -3.48 13.44 2.93
C ASN A 430 -2.41 14.31 2.22
N ASN A 431 -2.69 15.58 1.93
CA ASN A 431 -1.77 16.49 1.26
C ASN A 431 -1.98 17.94 1.73
N HIS A 432 -1.32 18.29 2.84
CA HIS A 432 -1.43 19.61 3.46
C HIS A 432 -0.61 20.72 2.79
N ASN A 433 0.29 20.36 1.86
CA ASN A 433 1.20 21.31 1.21
C ASN A 433 0.85 21.57 -0.26
N LEU A 434 -0.22 20.98 -0.79
CA LEU A 434 -0.61 21.10 -2.20
C LEU A 434 -0.68 22.56 -2.64
N GLU A 435 -1.34 23.40 -1.85
CA GLU A 435 -1.49 24.81 -2.18
C GLU A 435 -0.17 25.57 -2.17
N MET A 436 0.72 25.25 -1.21
CA MET A 436 2.05 25.86 -1.13
C MET A 436 2.90 25.44 -2.33
N ASP A 437 2.87 24.17 -2.68
CA ASP A 437 3.61 23.60 -3.81
C ASP A 437 3.16 24.23 -5.14
N ILE A 438 1.86 24.45 -5.32
CA ILE A 438 1.30 25.12 -6.50
C ILE A 438 1.72 26.59 -6.55
N SER A 439 1.59 27.33 -5.45
CA SER A 439 2.05 28.74 -5.37
C SER A 439 3.53 28.85 -5.71
N ASN A 440 4.36 27.99 -5.14
CA ASN A 440 5.80 27.95 -5.41
C ASN A 440 6.10 27.58 -6.86
N ALA A 441 5.30 26.71 -7.50
CA ALA A 441 5.48 26.35 -8.89
C ALA A 441 5.22 27.54 -9.81
N ILE A 442 4.17 28.31 -9.55
CA ILE A 442 3.84 29.52 -10.32
C ILE A 442 4.94 30.59 -10.14
N HIS A 443 5.37 30.84 -8.90
CA HIS A 443 6.48 31.78 -8.63
C HIS A 443 7.80 31.35 -9.29
N ARG A 444 8.12 30.06 -9.23
CA ARG A 444 9.31 29.52 -9.89
C ARG A 444 9.29 29.78 -11.39
N VAL A 445 8.19 29.49 -12.07
CA VAL A 445 8.06 29.73 -13.52
C VAL A 445 8.12 31.23 -13.85
N LYS A 446 7.47 32.06 -13.02
CA LYS A 446 7.56 33.53 -13.12
C LYS A 446 9.03 33.99 -13.10
N ASP A 447 9.80 33.53 -12.12
CA ASP A 447 11.20 33.95 -11.92
C ASP A 447 12.14 33.40 -13.00
N GLU A 448 11.99 32.11 -13.36
CA GLU A 448 12.79 31.45 -14.40
C GLU A 448 12.60 32.12 -15.77
N LEU A 449 11.37 32.53 -16.09
CA LEU A 449 11.05 33.20 -17.35
C LEU A 449 11.16 34.73 -17.29
N ARG A 450 11.33 35.31 -16.09
CA ARG A 450 11.36 36.77 -15.84
C ARG A 450 10.08 37.47 -16.29
N ILE A 451 8.93 36.93 -15.89
CA ILE A 451 7.59 37.44 -16.24
C ILE A 451 7.09 38.35 -15.11
N GLU A 452 6.50 39.48 -15.46
CA GLU A 452 5.85 40.37 -14.48
C GLU A 452 4.47 39.83 -14.08
N GLU A 453 3.99 40.15 -12.88
CA GLU A 453 2.70 39.63 -12.37
C GLU A 453 1.51 40.03 -13.24
N ASP A 454 1.59 41.20 -13.88
CA ASP A 454 0.58 41.68 -14.83
C ASP A 454 0.52 40.86 -16.11
N ASP A 455 1.57 40.11 -16.44
CA ASP A 455 1.63 39.25 -17.63
C ASP A 455 1.28 37.78 -17.30
N ILE A 456 0.75 37.50 -16.09
CA ILE A 456 0.30 36.18 -15.66
C ILE A 456 -1.23 36.14 -15.55
N VAL A 457 -1.84 35.14 -16.20
CA VAL A 457 -3.27 34.86 -16.11
C VAL A 457 -3.49 33.42 -15.65
N LEU A 458 -4.32 33.24 -14.64
CA LEU A 458 -4.79 31.93 -14.18
C LEU A 458 -6.10 31.57 -14.87
N TYR A 459 -6.26 30.32 -15.28
CA TYR A 459 -7.44 29.88 -16.04
C TYR A 459 -7.87 28.45 -15.70
N GLY A 460 -9.17 28.23 -15.63
CA GLY A 460 -9.73 26.88 -15.57
C GLY A 460 -11.25 26.85 -15.50
N ALA A 461 -11.82 25.66 -15.71
CA ALA A 461 -13.25 25.41 -15.61
C ALA A 461 -13.57 24.30 -14.59
N SER A 462 -14.73 24.38 -13.93
CA SER A 462 -15.17 23.42 -12.92
C SER A 462 -14.12 23.28 -11.80
N LYS A 463 -13.52 22.09 -11.66
CA LYS A 463 -12.37 21.81 -10.80
C LYS A 463 -11.21 22.77 -11.07
N GLY A 464 -10.92 23.02 -12.35
CA GLY A 464 -9.92 23.99 -12.77
C GLY A 464 -10.32 25.43 -12.45
N GLY A 465 -11.62 25.73 -12.51
CA GLY A 465 -12.17 27.03 -12.12
C GLY A 465 -11.93 27.30 -10.63
N THR A 466 -12.09 26.27 -9.79
CA THR A 466 -11.74 26.32 -8.36
C THR A 466 -10.28 26.71 -8.17
N GLY A 467 -9.34 26.03 -8.84
CA GLY A 467 -7.92 26.38 -8.79
C GLY A 467 -7.66 27.81 -9.25
N SER A 468 -8.18 28.18 -10.42
CA SER A 468 -8.01 29.52 -10.98
C SER A 468 -8.48 30.64 -10.03
N LEU A 469 -9.67 30.50 -9.44
CA LEU A 469 -10.22 31.51 -8.53
C LEU A 469 -9.47 31.53 -7.19
N TYR A 470 -9.21 30.35 -6.62
CA TYR A 470 -8.52 30.22 -5.34
C TYR A 470 -7.11 30.82 -5.40
N PHE A 471 -6.29 30.40 -6.36
CA PHE A 471 -4.94 30.96 -6.52
C PHE A 471 -4.94 32.40 -7.03
N GLY A 472 -5.95 32.79 -7.82
CA GLY A 472 -6.12 34.18 -8.26
C GLY A 472 -6.35 35.13 -7.08
N SER A 473 -7.18 34.70 -6.11
CA SER A 473 -7.34 35.43 -4.84
C SER A 473 -6.10 35.37 -3.97
N LYS A 474 -5.47 34.20 -3.82
CA LYS A 474 -4.34 33.97 -2.90
C LYS A 474 -3.06 34.71 -3.29
N LEU A 475 -2.77 34.76 -4.59
CA LEU A 475 -1.57 35.38 -5.15
C LEU A 475 -1.83 36.79 -5.70
N ASP A 476 -3.07 37.27 -5.62
CA ASP A 476 -3.56 38.49 -6.29
C ASP A 476 -3.11 38.57 -7.77
N LEU A 477 -3.40 37.53 -8.54
CA LEU A 477 -3.12 37.47 -9.98
C LEU A 477 -4.40 37.60 -10.79
N LYS A 478 -4.27 37.97 -12.08
CA LYS A 478 -5.39 37.96 -13.01
C LYS A 478 -5.93 36.55 -13.15
N CYS A 479 -7.25 36.37 -13.12
CA CYS A 479 -7.82 35.03 -13.29
C CYS A 479 -9.14 35.01 -14.06
N LEU A 480 -9.38 33.92 -14.77
CA LEU A 480 -10.66 33.58 -15.38
C LEU A 480 -11.11 32.19 -14.89
N ALA A 481 -12.10 32.18 -14.01
CA ALA A 481 -12.70 30.97 -13.48
C ALA A 481 -14.07 30.72 -14.11
N ILE A 482 -14.25 29.52 -14.68
CA ILE A 482 -15.51 29.12 -15.31
C ILE A 482 -16.23 28.10 -14.44
N ASP A 483 -17.39 28.48 -13.94
CA ASP A 483 -18.26 27.72 -13.04
C ASP A 483 -17.48 26.97 -11.94
N PRO A 484 -16.70 27.69 -11.10
CA PRO A 484 -15.82 27.06 -10.10
C PRO A 484 -16.61 26.25 -9.06
N ILE A 485 -16.08 25.08 -8.69
CA ILE A 485 -16.61 24.28 -7.57
C ILE A 485 -16.09 24.88 -6.25
N ILE A 486 -16.80 25.86 -5.71
CA ILE A 486 -16.46 26.55 -4.45
C ILE A 486 -16.87 25.72 -3.22
N SER A 487 -17.99 25.01 -3.31
CA SER A 487 -18.49 24.13 -2.25
C SER A 487 -18.71 22.72 -2.79
N LEU A 488 -18.40 21.71 -1.97
CA LEU A 488 -18.69 20.31 -2.26
C LEU A 488 -20.07 19.86 -1.74
N GLY A 489 -20.88 20.73 -1.14
CA GLY A 489 -22.15 20.34 -0.51
C GLY A 489 -23.03 19.40 -1.35
N GLU A 490 -23.40 19.80 -2.57
CA GLU A 490 -24.18 18.93 -3.47
C GLU A 490 -23.37 17.75 -4.04
N TYR A 491 -22.07 17.95 -4.28
CA TYR A 491 -21.19 16.92 -4.82
C TYR A 491 -20.93 15.78 -3.82
N ASN A 492 -20.94 16.07 -2.52
CA ASN A 492 -20.72 15.12 -1.42
C ASN A 492 -21.95 14.27 -1.10
N VAL A 493 -23.12 14.56 -1.69
CA VAL A 493 -24.33 13.74 -1.50
C VAL A 493 -24.11 12.32 -2.04
N LYS A 494 -23.53 12.22 -3.24
CA LYS A 494 -23.09 10.94 -3.82
C LYS A 494 -21.59 10.67 -3.62
N ASP A 495 -20.83 11.70 -3.25
CA ASP A 495 -19.37 11.71 -3.18
C ASP A 495 -18.71 11.16 -4.46
N ASP A 496 -19.22 11.58 -5.62
CA ASP A 496 -18.75 11.04 -6.90
C ASP A 496 -17.28 11.37 -7.20
N HIS A 497 -16.70 12.34 -6.49
CA HIS A 497 -15.29 12.72 -6.58
C HIS A 497 -14.42 12.10 -5.45
N PHE A 498 -15.04 11.36 -4.53
CA PHE A 498 -14.39 10.79 -3.34
C PHE A 498 -13.71 11.83 -2.43
N LEU A 499 -14.25 13.05 -2.33
CA LEU A 499 -13.66 14.16 -1.57
C LEU A 499 -14.30 14.40 -0.20
N LYS A 500 -15.49 13.84 0.08
CA LYS A 500 -16.18 13.99 1.36
C LYS A 500 -15.25 13.58 2.52
N GLY A 501 -15.02 14.50 3.46
CA GLY A 501 -14.12 14.28 4.60
C GLY A 501 -12.61 14.25 4.29
N LEU A 502 -12.20 14.34 3.01
CA LEU A 502 -10.78 14.43 2.63
C LEU A 502 -10.35 15.85 2.28
N ARG A 503 -11.27 16.68 1.76
CA ARG A 503 -11.05 18.10 1.43
C ARG A 503 -12.04 18.95 2.23
N LYS A 504 -11.63 20.17 2.60
CA LYS A 504 -12.56 21.18 3.13
C LYS A 504 -13.75 21.33 2.19
N GLU A 505 -14.97 21.32 2.73
CA GLU A 505 -16.18 21.30 1.91
C GLU A 505 -16.40 22.61 1.16
N ASP A 506 -16.44 23.73 1.89
CA ASP A 506 -16.67 25.07 1.36
C ASP A 506 -15.43 25.95 1.56
N ILE A 507 -14.93 26.54 0.47
CA ILE A 507 -13.74 27.41 0.47
C ILE A 507 -14.08 28.90 0.21
N SER A 508 -15.37 29.27 0.24
CA SER A 508 -15.81 30.66 0.00
C SER A 508 -15.18 31.66 0.97
N GLU A 509 -15.09 31.30 2.26
CA GLU A 509 -14.42 32.12 3.27
C GLU A 509 -12.92 32.27 2.99
N ASP A 510 -12.24 31.21 2.55
CA ASP A 510 -10.81 31.28 2.25
C ASP A 510 -10.54 32.24 1.08
N ILE A 511 -11.37 32.17 0.03
CA ILE A 511 -11.30 33.06 -1.12
C ILE A 511 -11.56 34.50 -0.67
N ASN A 512 -12.64 34.75 0.07
CA ASN A 512 -12.99 36.09 0.55
C ASN A 512 -11.93 36.68 1.49
N ASN A 513 -11.34 35.86 2.35
CA ASN A 513 -10.24 36.26 3.23
C ASN A 513 -8.95 36.60 2.47
N ASN A 514 -8.70 35.97 1.32
CA ASN A 514 -7.59 36.36 0.46
C ASN A 514 -7.89 37.69 -0.25
N LEU A 515 -9.10 37.83 -0.81
CA LEU A 515 -9.53 39.04 -1.52
C LEU A 515 -9.61 40.28 -0.62
N SER A 516 -9.94 40.10 0.66
CA SER A 516 -9.98 41.19 1.64
C SER A 516 -8.59 41.70 2.04
N LYS A 517 -7.57 40.83 1.96
CA LYS A 517 -6.17 41.23 2.16
C LYS A 517 -5.64 41.98 0.95
N GLN A 518 -5.90 41.46 -0.26
CA GLN A 518 -5.43 42.07 -1.50
C GLN A 518 -6.30 41.62 -2.70
N SER A 519 -6.79 42.57 -3.49
CA SER A 519 -7.47 42.27 -4.76
C SER A 519 -7.28 43.40 -5.78
N THR A 520 -6.03 43.61 -6.19
CA THR A 520 -5.66 44.68 -7.14
C THR A 520 -5.83 44.24 -8.59
N LYS A 521 -5.62 42.96 -8.90
CA LYS A 521 -5.71 42.44 -10.28
C LYS A 521 -7.13 42.05 -10.66
N GLU A 522 -7.47 42.22 -11.94
CA GLU A 522 -8.79 41.87 -12.48
C GLU A 522 -9.06 40.37 -12.45
N LYS A 523 -10.24 39.98 -11.97
CA LYS A 523 -10.63 38.58 -11.82
C LYS A 523 -12.03 38.41 -12.39
N TYR A 524 -12.21 37.45 -13.29
CA TYR A 524 -13.48 37.13 -13.93
C TYR A 524 -13.99 35.77 -13.46
N ILE A 525 -15.28 35.71 -13.14
CA ILE A 525 -15.98 34.47 -12.83
C ILE A 525 -17.18 34.38 -13.78
N ILE A 526 -17.19 33.38 -14.65
CA ILE A 526 -18.35 33.07 -15.49
C ILE A 526 -19.14 31.94 -14.82
N GLY A 527 -20.39 32.20 -14.44
CA GLY A 527 -21.32 31.19 -13.93
C GLY A 527 -22.63 31.27 -14.70
N SER A 528 -23.58 30.39 -14.40
CA SER A 528 -24.93 30.44 -14.98
C SER A 528 -25.98 30.20 -13.93
N GLU A 529 -27.02 31.04 -13.91
CA GLU A 529 -28.19 30.84 -13.05
C GLU A 529 -28.92 29.50 -13.30
N ASN A 530 -28.74 28.90 -14.48
CA ASN A 530 -29.24 27.56 -14.82
C ASN A 530 -28.49 26.43 -14.07
N VAL A 531 -27.42 26.76 -13.34
CA VAL A 531 -26.69 25.87 -12.42
C VAL A 531 -26.80 26.47 -11.00
N PRO A 532 -27.96 26.35 -10.33
CA PRO A 532 -28.30 27.19 -9.18
C PRO A 532 -27.32 27.07 -8.01
N PHE A 533 -26.84 25.85 -7.73
CA PHE A 533 -25.92 25.60 -6.61
C PHE A 533 -24.61 26.36 -6.79
N ASN A 534 -23.89 26.13 -7.89
CA ASN A 534 -22.62 26.79 -8.17
C ASN A 534 -22.79 28.31 -8.27
N PHE A 535 -23.85 28.76 -8.96
CA PHE A 535 -24.14 30.18 -9.08
C PHE A 535 -24.39 30.85 -7.73
N SER A 536 -25.11 30.18 -6.82
CA SER A 536 -25.31 30.67 -5.46
C SER A 536 -23.99 30.80 -4.70
N MET A 537 -23.04 29.89 -4.89
CA MET A 537 -21.71 29.96 -4.26
C MET A 537 -20.86 31.07 -4.87
N ILE A 538 -20.91 31.27 -6.19
CA ILE A 538 -20.26 32.40 -6.88
C ILE A 538 -20.80 33.74 -6.36
N SER A 539 -22.08 33.82 -6.05
CA SER A 539 -22.70 35.05 -5.52
C SER A 539 -22.11 35.48 -4.17
N LYS A 540 -21.65 34.52 -3.35
CA LYS A 540 -20.99 34.77 -2.05
C LYS A 540 -19.58 35.36 -2.15
N ILE A 541 -18.93 35.29 -3.31
CA ILE A 541 -17.55 35.77 -3.46
C ILE A 541 -17.52 37.30 -3.51
N GLN A 542 -16.77 37.94 -2.64
CA GLN A 542 -16.72 39.40 -2.50
C GLN A 542 -15.27 39.88 -2.56
N GLY A 543 -15.04 40.94 -3.34
CA GLY A 543 -13.73 41.55 -3.47
C GLY A 543 -13.73 42.65 -4.53
N ASN A 544 -12.81 43.60 -4.39
CA ASN A 544 -12.56 44.59 -5.43
C ASN A 544 -12.07 43.91 -6.70
N ASN A 545 -12.37 44.47 -7.87
CA ASN A 545 -11.93 43.95 -9.18
C ASN A 545 -12.40 42.51 -9.51
N ILE A 546 -13.44 42.02 -8.83
CA ILE A 546 -14.12 40.77 -9.16
C ILE A 546 -15.30 41.07 -10.09
N ASN A 547 -15.26 40.50 -11.28
CA ASN A 547 -16.29 40.63 -12.30
C ASN A 547 -17.02 39.29 -12.47
N LYS A 548 -18.28 39.24 -12.04
CA LYS A 548 -19.13 38.04 -12.18
C LYS A 548 -20.00 38.19 -13.41
N ILE A 549 -19.96 37.20 -14.30
CA ILE A 549 -20.73 37.17 -15.53
C ILE A 549 -21.74 36.03 -15.40
N ASN A 550 -23.02 36.36 -15.50
CA ASN A 550 -24.10 35.37 -15.62
C ASN A 550 -24.29 35.02 -17.09
N ARG A 551 -23.94 33.78 -17.47
CA ARG A 551 -24.18 33.24 -18.80
C ARG A 551 -25.58 32.63 -18.85
N VAL A 552 -26.52 33.39 -19.38
CA VAL A 552 -27.88 32.92 -19.64
C VAL A 552 -27.93 32.31 -21.05
N ASP A 553 -28.04 30.98 -21.10
CA ASP A 553 -28.07 30.21 -22.34
C ASP A 553 -28.92 28.96 -22.16
N GLU A 554 -29.89 28.72 -23.06
CA GLU A 554 -30.82 27.58 -22.99
C GLU A 554 -30.12 26.20 -23.12
N HIS A 555 -28.90 26.18 -23.65
CA HIS A 555 -28.10 24.96 -23.77
C HIS A 555 -27.33 24.63 -22.48
N ILE A 556 -27.32 25.52 -21.49
CA ILE A 556 -26.76 25.24 -20.17
C ILE A 556 -27.84 24.56 -19.33
N LYS A 557 -27.73 23.24 -19.19
CA LYS A 557 -28.66 22.42 -18.40
C LYS A 557 -28.01 21.86 -17.14
N SER A 558 -26.68 21.85 -17.12
CA SER A 558 -25.87 21.29 -16.06
C SER A 558 -24.52 21.98 -15.96
N HIS A 559 -23.85 21.79 -14.83
CA HIS A 559 -22.53 22.33 -14.53
C HIS A 559 -21.48 22.14 -15.66
N PRO A 560 -21.32 20.96 -16.30
CA PRO A 560 -20.40 20.79 -17.43
C PRO A 560 -20.68 21.67 -18.66
N ASP A 561 -21.90 22.17 -18.82
CA ASP A 561 -22.33 22.91 -20.00
C ASP A 561 -21.86 24.36 -20.00
N VAL A 562 -21.63 24.97 -18.84
CA VAL A 562 -21.27 26.40 -18.72
C VAL A 562 -20.00 26.72 -19.50
N SER A 563 -18.97 25.87 -19.38
CA SER A 563 -17.70 26.08 -20.07
C SER A 563 -17.81 25.94 -21.59
N ARG A 564 -18.56 24.95 -22.07
CA ARG A 564 -18.73 24.72 -23.52
C ARG A 564 -19.52 25.85 -24.19
N ASN A 565 -20.48 26.42 -23.47
CA ASN A 565 -21.35 27.49 -23.96
C ASN A 565 -20.85 28.91 -23.65
N SER A 566 -19.58 29.07 -23.26
CA SER A 566 -18.95 30.38 -23.02
C SER A 566 -17.54 30.52 -23.62
N ILE A 567 -17.17 29.66 -24.58
CA ILE A 567 -15.84 29.67 -25.20
C ILE A 567 -15.47 31.03 -25.85
N PRO A 568 -16.38 31.71 -26.58
CA PRO A 568 -16.06 33.03 -27.15
C PRO A 568 -15.69 34.06 -26.09
N GLU A 569 -16.46 34.15 -25.00
CA GLU A 569 -16.20 35.04 -23.87
C GLU A 569 -14.89 34.67 -23.17
N GLN A 570 -14.62 33.38 -23.01
CA GLN A 570 -13.38 32.90 -22.43
C GLN A 570 -12.16 33.38 -23.23
N LEU A 571 -12.16 33.16 -24.55
CA LEU A 571 -11.06 33.57 -25.41
C LEU A 571 -10.89 35.09 -25.47
N MET A 572 -12.01 35.84 -25.49
CA MET A 572 -11.98 37.30 -25.43
C MET A 572 -11.32 37.80 -24.15
N LEU A 573 -11.76 37.30 -22.99
CA LEU A 573 -11.25 37.72 -21.68
C LEU A 573 -9.79 37.31 -21.47
N LEU A 574 -9.40 36.09 -21.89
CA LEU A 574 -8.00 35.65 -21.82
C LEU A 574 -7.09 36.58 -22.62
N ASN A 575 -7.45 36.88 -23.87
CA ASN A 575 -6.64 37.79 -24.70
C ASN A 575 -6.64 39.22 -24.15
N LYS A 576 -7.78 39.72 -23.62
CA LYS A 576 -7.85 41.03 -22.95
C LYS A 576 -6.87 41.10 -21.77
N MET A 577 -6.93 40.13 -20.86
CA MET A 577 -6.08 40.12 -19.66
C MET A 577 -4.59 39.99 -20.00
N LEU A 578 -4.25 39.26 -21.07
CA LEU A 578 -2.89 39.10 -21.57
C LEU A 578 -2.40 40.32 -22.40
N LEU A 579 -3.27 41.22 -22.83
CA LEU A 579 -2.90 42.45 -23.56
C LEU A 579 -2.83 43.68 -22.66
N ASN A 580 -3.70 43.74 -21.66
CA ASN A 580 -3.83 44.90 -20.79
C ASN A 580 -2.69 44.93 -19.77
N LYS A 581 -1.94 46.05 -19.76
CA LYS A 581 -0.98 46.39 -18.71
C LYS A 581 -1.68 47.14 -17.59
#